data_AF-Q060L7-F1
#
_entry.id   AF-Q060L7-F1
#
_cell.length_a   1.000
_cell.length_b   1.000
_cell.length_c   1.000
_cell.angle_alpha   90.00
_cell.angle_beta   90.00
_cell.angle_gamma   90.00
#
_symmetry.space_group_name_H-M   'P 1'
#
loop_
_entity.id
_entity.type
_entity.pdbx_description
1 polymer ?
#
loop_
_entity_poly.entity_id
_entity_poly.type
_entity_poly.pdbx_seq_one_letter_code
_entity_poly.pdbx_strand_id
1 'polypeptide(L)'
;MTSILGWRFPFDKSRWKKSEPDIDHDAVTRESAQRGTAVHLAMEKWLQSHDHTPIEKHLKWIYPLQSLVSRATKTLAVEIPLHYSIAGVGSYAGSCDGVMLVKGDVVLIDYKTKRPGKYVSPKYCEQQRLQLAAYSLAISDLYQDQLPSPITRTSLLFAHPEEGKPVTVVSTQGNLLLEYQQKWLDLLGEWYEVHGEEVADEQSAFDLAS
;
A
#
# COMPACT_ATOMS: atom_id res chain seq x y z
N MET A 1 -0.64 8.75 -6.09
CA MET A 1 -0.29 8.47 -4.68
C MET A 1 1.21 8.14 -4.52
N THR A 2 1.72 7.02 -5.04
CA THR A 2 3.13 6.61 -4.83
C THR A 2 4.14 7.64 -5.34
N SER A 3 3.85 8.31 -6.45
CA SER A 3 4.69 9.40 -6.99
C SER A 3 4.83 10.58 -6.02
N ILE A 4 3.72 11.00 -5.39
CA ILE A 4 3.69 12.08 -4.39
C ILE A 4 4.54 11.69 -3.16
N LEU A 5 4.39 10.45 -2.68
CA LEU A 5 5.23 9.94 -1.59
C LEU A 5 6.70 9.84 -2.01
N GLY A 6 6.99 9.51 -3.27
CA GLY A 6 8.35 9.43 -3.82
C GLY A 6 9.02 10.81 -3.89
N TRP A 7 8.26 11.86 -4.20
CA TRP A 7 8.72 13.24 -4.14
C TRP A 7 9.10 13.66 -2.71
N ARG A 8 8.23 13.36 -1.73
CA ARG A 8 8.46 13.78 -0.33
C ARG A 8 9.50 12.96 0.42
N PHE A 9 9.56 11.66 0.13
CA PHE A 9 10.41 10.68 0.79
C PHE A 9 11.30 9.99 -0.24
N PRO A 10 12.23 10.74 -0.89
CA PRO A 10 13.08 10.17 -1.92
C PRO A 10 13.97 9.08 -1.31
N PHE A 11 14.11 7.96 -2.03
CA PHE A 11 14.97 6.87 -1.59
C PHE A 11 16.45 7.26 -1.74
N ASP A 12 17.15 7.39 -0.62
CA ASP A 12 18.59 7.66 -0.62
C ASP A 12 19.39 6.39 -0.94
N LYS A 13 19.53 6.10 -2.24
CA LYS A 13 20.33 4.99 -2.75
C LYS A 13 21.80 5.08 -2.30
N SER A 14 22.34 6.28 -2.11
CA SER A 14 23.73 6.48 -1.70
C SER A 14 23.95 6.02 -0.26
N ARG A 15 23.04 6.37 0.64
CA ARG A 15 23.07 5.93 2.04
C ARG A 15 22.84 4.43 2.16
N TRP A 16 21.92 3.87 1.37
CA TRP A 16 21.69 2.42 1.37
C TRP A 16 22.94 1.65 0.92
N LYS A 17 23.59 2.10 -0.16
CA LYS A 17 24.86 1.52 -0.64
C LYS A 17 25.96 1.56 0.42
N LYS A 18 26.08 2.65 1.16
CA LYS A 18 27.05 2.78 2.26
C LYS A 18 26.71 1.88 3.46
N SER A 19 25.42 1.66 3.74
CA SER A 19 24.97 0.86 4.89
C SER A 19 25.12 -0.65 4.71
N GLU A 20 25.11 -1.13 3.47
CA GLU A 20 25.25 -2.54 3.13
C GLU A 20 26.19 -2.65 1.90
N PRO A 21 27.51 -2.40 2.05
CA PRO A 21 28.41 -2.31 0.89
C PRO A 21 28.63 -3.64 0.17
N ASP A 22 28.44 -4.76 0.87
CA ASP A 22 28.84 -6.11 0.39
C ASP A 22 27.74 -6.84 -0.40
N ILE A 23 26.61 -6.18 -0.69
CA ILE A 23 25.50 -6.78 -1.46
C ILE A 23 25.44 -6.21 -2.88
N ASP A 24 24.92 -6.99 -3.82
CA ASP A 24 24.50 -6.48 -5.11
C ASP A 24 23.14 -5.75 -4.97
N HIS A 25 23.19 -4.43 -4.78
CA HIS A 25 21.99 -3.59 -4.60
C HIS A 25 21.00 -3.67 -5.76
N ASP A 26 21.49 -3.82 -7.00
CA ASP A 26 20.63 -3.82 -8.17
C ASP A 26 19.95 -5.19 -8.33
N ALA A 27 20.66 -6.29 -8.07
CA ALA A 27 20.04 -7.63 -7.98
C ALA A 27 19.00 -7.69 -6.86
N VAL A 28 19.33 -7.15 -5.68
CA VAL A 28 18.42 -7.12 -4.53
C VAL A 28 17.17 -6.28 -4.79
N THR A 29 17.31 -5.17 -5.51
CA THR A 29 16.18 -4.33 -5.92
C THR A 29 15.27 -5.10 -6.89
N ARG A 30 15.86 -5.71 -7.93
CA ARG A 30 15.14 -6.50 -8.93
C ARG A 30 14.42 -7.69 -8.30
N GLU A 31 15.09 -8.45 -7.44
CA GLU A 31 14.49 -9.58 -6.72
C GLU A 31 13.35 -9.12 -5.82
N SER A 32 13.51 -7.97 -5.15
CA SER A 32 12.47 -7.42 -4.28
C SER A 32 11.23 -6.99 -5.05
N ALA A 33 11.40 -6.36 -6.21
CA ALA A 33 10.29 -6.01 -7.11
C ALA A 33 9.57 -7.27 -7.63
N GLN A 34 10.31 -8.23 -8.18
CA GLN A 34 9.75 -9.49 -8.70
C GLN A 34 8.98 -10.27 -7.62
N ARG A 35 9.55 -10.38 -6.42
CA ARG A 35 8.90 -11.02 -5.28
C ARG A 35 7.61 -10.29 -4.88
N GLY A 36 7.66 -8.96 -4.79
CA GLY A 36 6.48 -8.16 -4.47
C GLY A 36 5.34 -8.46 -5.45
N THR A 37 5.59 -8.26 -6.75
CA THR A 37 4.60 -8.54 -7.81
C THR A 37 4.05 -9.96 -7.72
N ALA A 38 4.90 -10.97 -7.55
CA ALA A 38 4.46 -12.36 -7.47
C ALA A 38 3.58 -12.64 -6.24
N VAL A 39 3.89 -12.04 -5.09
CA VAL A 39 3.10 -12.24 -3.86
C VAL A 39 1.75 -11.53 -3.96
N HIS A 40 1.69 -10.29 -4.46
CA HIS A 40 0.41 -9.58 -4.63
C HIS A 40 -0.50 -10.32 -5.61
N LEU A 41 0.03 -10.73 -6.78
CA LEU A 41 -0.74 -11.50 -7.76
C LEU A 41 -1.27 -12.82 -7.18
N ALA A 42 -0.44 -13.55 -6.43
CA ALA A 42 -0.87 -14.80 -5.81
C ALA A 42 -1.96 -14.58 -4.76
N MET A 43 -1.86 -13.52 -3.96
CA MET A 43 -2.89 -13.16 -2.97
C MET A 43 -4.18 -12.73 -3.64
N GLU A 44 -4.13 -11.89 -4.66
CA GLU A 44 -5.28 -11.45 -5.46
C GLU A 44 -6.03 -12.66 -6.02
N LYS A 45 -5.35 -13.51 -6.79
CA LYS A 45 -5.97 -14.69 -7.43
C LYS A 45 -6.55 -15.64 -6.40
N TRP A 46 -5.83 -15.90 -5.30
CA TRP A 46 -6.32 -16.77 -4.24
C TRP A 46 -7.56 -16.23 -3.52
N LEU A 47 -7.60 -14.92 -3.24
CA LEU A 47 -8.76 -14.29 -2.59
C LEU A 47 -10.00 -14.27 -3.50
N GLN A 48 -9.80 -14.11 -4.80
CA GLN A 48 -10.87 -14.17 -5.81
C GLN A 48 -11.25 -15.60 -6.21
N SER A 49 -10.59 -16.62 -5.64
CA SER A 49 -10.79 -18.03 -6.02
C SER A 49 -10.54 -18.31 -7.52
N HIS A 50 -9.63 -17.55 -8.13
CA HIS A 50 -9.11 -17.82 -9.48
C HIS A 50 -7.98 -18.85 -9.41
N ASP A 51 -7.91 -19.72 -10.42
CA ASP A 51 -6.80 -20.65 -10.56
C ASP A 51 -5.49 -19.89 -10.81
N HIS A 52 -4.52 -20.12 -9.93
CA HIS A 52 -3.17 -19.59 -10.05
C HIS A 52 -2.21 -20.51 -9.30
N THR A 53 -1.13 -20.91 -9.96
CA THR A 53 -0.05 -21.68 -9.34
C THR A 53 1.12 -20.73 -9.06
N PRO A 54 1.33 -20.30 -7.81
CA PRO A 54 2.44 -19.41 -7.50
C PRO A 54 3.79 -20.11 -7.68
N ILE A 55 4.82 -19.34 -8.03
CA ILE A 55 6.18 -19.86 -8.14
C ILE A 55 6.66 -20.33 -6.76
N GLU A 56 7.18 -21.55 -6.69
CA GLU A 56 7.57 -22.23 -5.44
C GLU A 56 8.46 -21.37 -4.53
N LYS A 57 9.45 -20.67 -5.10
CA LYS A 57 10.37 -19.80 -4.36
C LYS A 57 9.68 -18.70 -3.55
N HIS A 58 8.45 -18.33 -3.91
CA HIS A 58 7.67 -17.26 -3.26
C HIS A 58 6.70 -17.78 -2.19
N LEU A 59 6.47 -19.09 -2.10
CA LEU A 59 5.48 -19.69 -1.20
C LEU A 59 5.74 -19.36 0.28
N LYS A 60 7.01 -19.23 0.67
CA LYS A 60 7.39 -18.84 2.03
C LYS A 60 6.87 -17.48 2.49
N TRP A 61 6.50 -16.59 1.57
CA TRP A 61 5.81 -15.34 1.90
C TRP A 61 4.29 -15.43 1.73
N ILE A 62 3.83 -16.27 0.81
CA ILE A 62 2.40 -16.38 0.45
C ILE A 62 1.64 -17.15 1.53
N TYR A 63 2.11 -18.33 1.93
CA TYR A 63 1.39 -19.19 2.88
C TYR A 63 1.13 -18.54 4.24
N PRO A 64 2.09 -17.80 4.84
CA PRO A 64 1.80 -17.06 6.08
C PRO A 64 0.74 -15.97 5.92
N LEU A 65 0.62 -15.34 4.75
CA LEU A 65 -0.44 -14.36 4.49
C LEU A 65 -1.79 -15.05 4.32
N GLN A 66 -1.84 -16.14 3.56
CA GLN A 66 -3.06 -16.92 3.34
C GLN A 66 -3.58 -17.58 4.63
N SER A 67 -2.72 -17.86 5.60
CA SER A 67 -3.15 -18.37 6.92
C SER A 67 -3.66 -17.26 7.83
N LEU A 68 -3.24 -16.01 7.63
CA LEU A 68 -3.68 -14.86 8.41
C LEU A 68 -5.00 -14.27 7.89
N VAL A 69 -5.17 -14.16 6.57
CA VAL A 69 -6.36 -13.59 5.95
C VAL A 69 -7.33 -14.68 5.48
N SER A 70 -8.62 -14.35 5.36
CA SER A 70 -9.67 -15.35 5.10
C SER A 70 -10.40 -15.03 3.80
N ARG A 71 -10.71 -16.05 3.00
CA ARG A 71 -11.49 -15.93 1.76
C ARG A 71 -12.98 -15.63 2.01
N ALA A 72 -13.63 -15.11 0.98
CA ALA A 72 -15.08 -15.05 0.71
C ALA A 72 -15.99 -14.27 1.67
N THR A 73 -15.91 -14.44 2.99
CA THR A 73 -16.85 -13.76 3.94
C THR A 73 -16.23 -12.58 4.64
N LYS A 74 -14.89 -12.52 4.69
CA LYS A 74 -14.13 -11.46 5.35
C LYS A 74 -13.34 -10.60 4.37
N THR A 75 -13.39 -10.88 3.07
CA THR A 75 -12.78 -10.03 2.05
C THR A 75 -13.90 -9.30 1.33
N LEU A 76 -13.93 -7.98 1.44
CA LEU A 76 -14.93 -7.13 0.79
C LEU A 76 -14.52 -6.81 -0.64
N ALA A 77 -13.25 -6.49 -0.86
CA ALA A 77 -12.69 -6.23 -2.18
C ALA A 77 -11.16 -6.40 -2.19
N VAL A 78 -10.58 -6.58 -3.37
CA VAL A 78 -9.14 -6.76 -3.61
C VAL A 78 -8.71 -6.03 -4.88
N GLU A 79 -7.46 -5.54 -4.92
CA GLU A 79 -6.88 -4.76 -6.03
C GLU A 79 -7.82 -3.66 -6.55
N ILE A 80 -8.21 -2.77 -5.63
CA ILE A 80 -9.21 -1.74 -5.88
C ILE A 80 -8.51 -0.54 -6.52
N PRO A 81 -8.82 -0.17 -7.78
CA PRO A 81 -8.35 1.08 -8.34
C PRO A 81 -9.06 2.24 -7.63
N LEU A 82 -8.29 3.23 -7.21
CA LEU A 82 -8.74 4.39 -6.46
C LEU A 82 -8.40 5.67 -7.21
N HIS A 83 -9.33 6.61 -7.19
CA HIS A 83 -9.10 8.01 -7.52
C HIS A 83 -9.86 8.85 -6.48
N TYR A 84 -9.30 9.99 -6.08
CA TYR A 84 -10.00 10.93 -5.23
C TYR A 84 -9.57 12.36 -5.54
N SER A 85 -10.55 13.24 -5.66
CA SER A 85 -10.39 14.66 -5.95
C SER A 85 -10.94 15.47 -4.80
N ILE A 86 -10.08 16.29 -4.19
CA ILE A 86 -10.41 17.10 -3.03
C ILE A 86 -10.41 18.56 -3.49
N ALA A 87 -11.58 19.19 -3.44
CA ALA A 87 -11.75 20.58 -3.84
C ALA A 87 -10.80 21.50 -3.06
N GLY A 88 -10.01 22.29 -3.79
CA GLY A 88 -9.05 23.22 -3.22
C GLY A 88 -7.75 22.61 -2.70
N VAL A 89 -7.55 21.28 -2.83
CA VAL A 89 -6.31 20.60 -2.41
C VAL A 89 -5.64 19.92 -3.60
N GLY A 90 -6.38 19.11 -4.35
CA GLY A 90 -5.83 18.37 -5.50
C GLY A 90 -6.42 16.96 -5.65
N SER A 91 -5.84 16.18 -6.55
CA SER A 91 -6.32 14.85 -6.89
C SER A 91 -5.21 13.81 -6.78
N TYR A 92 -5.58 12.56 -6.50
CA TYR A 92 -4.63 11.45 -6.52
C TYR A 92 -5.31 10.13 -6.90
N ALA A 93 -4.51 9.23 -7.47
CA ALA A 93 -4.91 7.86 -7.77
C ALA A 93 -3.93 6.81 -7.21
N GLY A 94 -4.39 5.56 -7.11
CA GLY A 94 -3.59 4.40 -6.70
C GLY A 94 -4.37 3.09 -6.77
N SER A 95 -3.77 2.00 -6.27
CA SER A 95 -4.46 0.71 -6.08
C SER A 95 -4.32 0.28 -4.62
N CYS A 96 -5.40 -0.20 -4.02
CA CYS A 96 -5.40 -0.79 -2.68
C CYS A 96 -5.48 -2.32 -2.78
N ASP A 97 -4.53 -3.01 -2.13
CA ASP A 97 -4.44 -4.48 -2.19
C ASP A 97 -5.72 -5.17 -1.71
N GLY A 98 -6.34 -4.68 -0.64
CA GLY A 98 -7.60 -5.25 -0.18
C GLY A 98 -8.27 -4.54 0.98
N VAL A 99 -9.58 -4.78 1.06
CA VAL A 99 -10.48 -4.32 2.12
C VAL A 99 -11.13 -5.54 2.73
N MET A 100 -11.06 -5.65 4.06
CA MET A 100 -11.46 -6.85 4.80
C MET A 100 -12.30 -6.54 6.03
N LEU A 101 -13.09 -7.52 6.48
CA LEU A 101 -13.78 -7.52 7.76
C LEU A 101 -12.97 -8.28 8.82
N VAL A 102 -12.53 -7.57 9.85
CA VAL A 102 -11.81 -8.16 10.98
C VAL A 102 -12.57 -7.83 12.26
N LYS A 103 -13.22 -8.85 12.85
CA LYS A 103 -14.06 -8.71 14.05
C LYS A 103 -15.17 -7.65 13.91
N GLY A 104 -15.68 -7.44 12.70
CA GLY A 104 -16.73 -6.45 12.39
C GLY A 104 -16.21 -5.10 11.90
N ASP A 105 -14.92 -4.82 12.06
CA ASP A 105 -14.31 -3.58 11.53
C ASP A 105 -13.95 -3.74 10.05
N VAL A 106 -14.23 -2.72 9.24
CA VAL A 106 -13.65 -2.59 7.90
C VAL A 106 -12.19 -2.16 8.04
N VAL A 107 -11.30 -2.96 7.45
CA VAL A 107 -9.84 -2.78 7.52
C VAL A 107 -9.24 -2.77 6.13
N LEU A 108 -8.47 -1.72 5.84
CA LEU A 108 -7.61 -1.70 4.65
C LEU A 108 -6.33 -2.48 4.95
N ILE A 109 -5.98 -3.37 4.03
CA ILE A 109 -4.84 -4.25 4.13
C ILE A 109 -3.85 -3.91 3.02
N ASP A 110 -2.57 -3.91 3.36
CA ASP A 110 -1.48 -3.82 2.39
C ASP A 110 -0.44 -4.91 2.71
N TYR A 111 -0.14 -5.73 1.70
CA TYR A 111 0.80 -6.84 1.81
C TYR A 111 2.22 -6.33 1.58
N LYS A 112 3.15 -6.77 2.43
CA LYS A 112 4.56 -6.41 2.31
C LYS A 112 5.43 -7.64 2.49
N THR A 113 6.51 -7.72 1.71
CA THR A 113 7.48 -8.81 1.82
C THR A 113 8.78 -8.31 2.44
N LYS A 114 9.39 -9.12 3.31
CA LYS A 114 10.73 -8.84 3.85
C LYS A 114 11.79 -9.73 3.22
N ARG A 115 13.00 -9.17 3.13
CA ARG A 115 14.22 -9.93 2.84
C ARG A 115 14.64 -10.71 4.09
N PRO A 116 15.33 -11.85 3.94
CA PRO A 116 15.83 -12.62 5.08
C PRO A 116 16.63 -11.77 6.06
N GLY A 117 16.43 -12.00 7.35
CA GLY A 117 17.14 -11.31 8.44
C GLY A 117 16.72 -9.86 8.67
N LYS A 118 15.77 -9.31 7.91
CA LYS A 118 15.28 -7.94 8.12
C LYS A 118 14.08 -7.92 9.07
N TYR A 119 14.15 -7.08 10.09
CA TYR A 119 13.06 -6.87 11.04
C TYR A 119 12.10 -5.77 10.57
N VAL A 120 10.88 -5.81 11.10
CA VAL A 120 9.87 -4.76 10.91
C VAL A 120 9.91 -3.86 12.14
N SER A 121 10.00 -2.55 11.92
CA SER A 121 9.87 -1.57 13.00
C SER A 121 8.76 -0.59 12.64
N PRO A 122 7.71 -0.44 13.47
CA PRO A 122 6.60 0.49 13.21
C PRO A 122 7.06 1.94 12.97
N LYS A 123 8.17 2.35 13.57
CA LYS A 123 8.76 3.70 13.38
C LYS A 123 9.27 3.95 11.95
N TYR A 124 9.55 2.90 11.19
CA TYR A 124 9.98 2.97 9.79
C TYR A 124 8.82 2.72 8.80
N CYS A 125 7.58 2.72 9.27
CA CYS A 125 6.38 2.48 8.45
C CYS A 125 5.63 3.76 8.07
N GLU A 126 6.21 4.94 8.28
CA GLU A 126 5.54 6.22 8.07
C GLU A 126 4.99 6.39 6.65
N GLN A 127 5.81 6.13 5.63
CA GLN A 127 5.41 6.23 4.23
C GLN A 127 4.24 5.27 3.90
N GLN A 128 4.29 4.04 4.39
CA GLN A 128 3.23 3.06 4.15
C GLN A 128 1.95 3.41 4.90
N ARG A 129 2.04 4.03 6.08
CA ARG A 129 0.89 4.55 6.81
C ARG A 129 0.23 5.72 6.09
N LEU A 130 1.02 6.64 5.51
CA LEU A 130 0.49 7.72 4.68
C LEU A 130 -0.22 7.18 3.43
N GLN A 131 0.37 6.17 2.76
CA GLN A 131 -0.28 5.47 1.65
C GLN A 131 -1.65 4.90 2.06
N LEU A 132 -1.72 4.15 3.16
CA LEU A 132 -2.97 3.56 3.63
C LEU A 132 -3.98 4.61 4.11
N ALA A 133 -3.52 5.73 4.67
CA ALA A 133 -4.39 6.84 5.04
C ALA A 133 -5.00 7.52 3.81
N ALA A 134 -4.20 7.77 2.77
CA ALA A 134 -4.68 8.25 1.48
C ALA A 134 -5.76 7.31 0.90
N TYR A 135 -5.51 6.00 0.92
CA TYR A 135 -6.47 5.02 0.43
C TYR A 135 -7.73 4.94 1.29
N SER A 136 -7.62 5.14 2.61
CA SER A 136 -8.80 5.17 3.48
C SER A 136 -9.74 6.32 3.17
N LEU A 137 -9.20 7.50 2.83
CA LEU A 137 -9.99 8.65 2.40
C LEU A 137 -10.68 8.37 1.06
N ALA A 138 -9.92 7.89 0.07
CA ALA A 138 -10.45 7.60 -1.26
C ALA A 138 -11.52 6.50 -1.24
N ILE A 139 -11.31 5.41 -0.48
CA ILE A 139 -12.32 4.34 -0.36
C ILE A 139 -13.56 4.85 0.39
N SER A 140 -13.38 5.66 1.43
CA SER A 140 -14.52 6.23 2.16
C SER A 140 -15.37 7.13 1.27
N ASP A 141 -14.74 7.91 0.38
CA ASP A 141 -15.44 8.77 -0.59
C ASP A 141 -16.15 7.95 -1.68
N LEU A 142 -15.45 7.01 -2.30
CA LEU A 142 -15.96 6.23 -3.44
C LEU A 142 -17.06 5.22 -3.05
N TYR A 143 -17.01 4.68 -1.84
CA TYR A 143 -17.81 3.51 -1.45
C TYR A 143 -18.58 3.70 -0.13
N GLN A 144 -18.75 4.94 0.36
CA GLN A 144 -19.27 5.24 1.70
C GLN A 144 -20.48 4.41 2.13
N ASP A 145 -21.51 4.37 1.30
CA ASP A 145 -22.80 3.72 1.53
C ASP A 145 -22.78 2.20 1.29
N GLN A 146 -21.72 1.70 0.66
CA GLN A 146 -21.52 0.28 0.35
C GLN A 146 -20.69 -0.44 1.43
N LEU A 147 -19.96 0.31 2.27
CA LEU A 147 -19.19 -0.28 3.37
C LEU A 147 -20.11 -0.62 4.54
N PRO A 148 -19.92 -1.79 5.19
CA PRO A 148 -20.71 -2.18 6.36
C PRO A 148 -20.41 -1.32 7.60
N SER A 149 -19.26 -0.66 7.65
CA SER A 149 -18.90 0.34 8.66
C SER A 149 -17.77 1.25 8.14
N PRO A 150 -17.57 2.45 8.72
CA PRO A 150 -16.44 3.30 8.35
C PRO A 150 -15.09 2.61 8.56
N ILE A 151 -14.10 3.00 7.77
CA ILE A 151 -12.73 2.52 7.94
C ILE A 151 -12.13 3.14 9.19
N THR A 152 -11.93 2.33 10.24
CA THR A 152 -11.34 2.78 11.52
C THR A 152 -9.93 2.26 11.74
N ARG A 153 -9.47 1.35 10.88
CA ARG A 153 -8.16 0.71 10.96
C ARG A 153 -7.59 0.43 9.56
N THR A 154 -6.29 0.63 9.43
CA THR A 154 -5.49 0.11 8.31
C THR A 154 -4.39 -0.79 8.86
N SER A 155 -3.97 -1.82 8.12
CA SER A 155 -2.95 -2.76 8.57
C SER A 155 -1.98 -3.16 7.48
N LEU A 156 -0.69 -3.04 7.79
CA LEU A 156 0.40 -3.57 6.99
C LEU A 156 0.69 -5.00 7.43
N LEU A 157 0.72 -5.93 6.48
CA LEU A 157 0.98 -7.35 6.72
C LEU A 157 2.35 -7.72 6.16
N PHE A 158 3.36 -7.75 7.03
CA PHE A 158 4.72 -8.09 6.64
C PHE A 158 4.97 -9.59 6.72
N ALA A 159 5.02 -10.23 5.55
CA ALA A 159 5.44 -11.61 5.39
C ALA A 159 6.96 -11.73 5.45
N HIS A 160 7.43 -12.78 6.13
CA HIS A 160 8.84 -13.08 6.34
C HIS A 160 9.21 -14.41 5.68
N PRO A 161 10.43 -14.56 5.16
CA PRO A 161 10.86 -15.82 4.54
C PRO A 161 11.31 -16.89 5.53
N GLU A 162 11.53 -16.53 6.80
CA GLU A 162 11.95 -17.48 7.82
C GLU A 162 10.82 -18.47 8.15
N GLU A 163 11.12 -19.76 8.13
CA GLU A 163 10.16 -20.81 8.42
C GLU A 163 9.57 -20.66 9.83
N GLY A 164 8.26 -20.85 9.95
CA GLY A 164 7.52 -20.73 11.21
C GLY A 164 7.38 -19.31 11.75
N LYS A 165 8.01 -18.30 11.13
CA LYS A 165 7.90 -16.91 11.60
C LYS A 165 6.53 -16.33 11.22
N PRO A 166 5.76 -15.81 12.20
CA PRO A 166 4.44 -15.24 11.91
C PRO A 166 4.55 -13.93 11.13
N VAL A 167 3.50 -13.63 10.36
CA VAL A 167 3.33 -12.31 9.72
C VAL A 167 3.37 -11.22 10.79
N THR A 168 4.19 -10.20 10.59
CA THR A 168 4.16 -9.03 11.48
C THR A 168 3.07 -8.07 11.01
N VAL A 169 2.09 -7.83 11.88
CA VAL A 169 0.98 -6.90 11.64
C VAL A 169 1.33 -5.55 12.24
N VAL A 170 1.30 -4.49 11.44
CA VAL A 170 1.42 -3.11 11.91
C VAL A 170 0.14 -2.36 11.56
N SER A 171 -0.69 -2.09 12.55
CA SER A 171 -1.95 -1.38 12.37
C SER A 171 -1.86 0.10 12.72
N THR A 172 -2.70 0.90 12.06
CA THR A 172 -2.92 2.32 12.32
C THR A 172 -4.43 2.50 12.50
N GLN A 173 -4.88 3.01 13.65
CA GLN A 173 -6.29 3.02 14.02
C GLN A 173 -6.66 4.20 14.91
N GLY A 174 -7.95 4.54 14.96
CA GLY A 174 -8.46 5.63 15.80
C GLY A 174 -7.79 6.97 15.49
N ASN A 175 -7.46 7.74 16.53
CA ASN A 175 -6.85 9.07 16.37
C ASN A 175 -5.57 9.06 15.54
N LEU A 176 -4.77 8.00 15.64
CA LEU A 176 -3.54 7.89 14.84
C LEU A 176 -3.86 7.80 13.34
N LEU A 177 -4.95 7.12 12.95
CA LEU A 177 -5.36 7.09 11.54
C LEU A 177 -5.81 8.47 11.08
N LEU A 178 -6.58 9.19 11.89
CA LEU A 178 -7.00 10.57 11.59
C LEU A 178 -5.79 11.50 11.42
N GLU A 179 -4.78 11.38 12.27
CA GLU A 179 -3.52 12.14 12.14
C GLU A 179 -2.81 11.83 10.82
N TYR A 180 -2.74 10.57 10.41
CA TYR A 180 -2.11 10.21 9.13
C TYR A 180 -2.95 10.63 7.92
N GLN A 181 -4.29 10.67 8.04
CA GLN A 181 -5.16 11.23 7.02
C GLN A 181 -4.92 12.73 6.85
N GLN A 182 -4.82 13.48 7.95
CA GLN A 182 -4.49 14.91 7.90
C GLN A 182 -3.10 15.14 7.28
N LYS A 183 -2.09 14.41 7.75
CA LYS A 183 -0.73 14.49 7.16
C LYS A 183 -0.70 14.20 5.67
N TRP A 184 -1.55 13.29 5.19
CA TRP A 184 -1.68 13.02 3.77
C TRP A 184 -2.30 14.21 3.02
N LEU A 185 -3.35 14.82 3.56
CA LEU A 185 -3.99 16.00 2.96
C LEU A 185 -3.02 17.19 2.88
N ASP A 186 -2.28 17.44 3.96
CA ASP A 186 -1.25 18.48 4.00
C ASP A 186 -0.18 18.22 2.92
N LEU A 187 0.31 16.97 2.85
CA LEU A 187 1.29 16.57 1.85
C LEU A 187 0.78 16.69 0.40
N LEU A 188 -0.50 16.37 0.17
CA LEU A 188 -1.11 16.53 -1.13
C LEU A 188 -1.16 18.01 -1.54
N GLY A 189 -1.55 18.89 -0.60
CA GLY A 189 -1.52 20.33 -0.79
C GLY A 189 -0.12 20.84 -1.11
N GLU A 190 0.89 20.49 -0.30
CA GLU A 190 2.30 20.83 -0.55
C GLU A 190 2.77 20.40 -1.95
N TRP A 191 2.35 19.22 -2.40
CA TRP A 191 2.73 18.74 -3.74
C TRP A 191 2.09 19.59 -4.85
N TYR A 192 0.81 19.95 -4.72
CA TYR A 192 0.09 20.77 -5.69
C TYR A 192 0.50 22.25 -5.65
N GLU A 193 0.99 22.77 -4.52
CA GLU A 193 1.62 24.10 -4.48
C GLU A 193 2.87 24.16 -5.36
N VAL A 194 3.60 23.05 -5.49
CA VAL A 194 4.85 22.98 -6.27
C VAL A 194 4.60 22.59 -7.73
N HIS A 195 3.66 21.68 -8.01
CA HIS A 195 3.46 21.09 -9.35
C HIS A 195 2.10 21.45 -9.97
N GLY A 196 1.28 22.27 -9.31
CA GLY A 196 -0.09 22.54 -9.73
C GLY A 196 -0.19 23.23 -11.09
N GLU A 197 0.76 24.11 -11.43
CA GLU A 197 0.83 24.75 -12.75
C GLU A 197 1.09 23.72 -13.85
N GLU A 198 2.06 22.82 -13.65
CA GLU A 198 2.37 21.74 -14.61
C GLU A 198 1.15 20.83 -14.84
N VAL A 199 0.44 20.48 -13.77
CA VAL A 199 -0.79 19.67 -13.88
C VAL A 199 -1.89 20.41 -14.64
N ALA A 200 -2.04 21.72 -14.44
CA ALA A 200 -3.05 22.52 -15.16
C ALA A 200 -2.72 22.63 -16.65
N ASP A 201 -1.44 22.76 -17.00
CA ASP A 201 -0.97 22.79 -18.38
C ASP A 201 -1.19 21.44 -19.08
N GLU A 202 -0.86 20.33 -18.42
CA GLU A 202 -1.11 18.97 -18.92
C GLU A 202 -2.60 18.70 -19.14
N GLN A 203 -3.46 19.10 -18.20
CA GLN A 203 -4.91 18.94 -18.33
C GLN A 203 -5.45 19.77 -19.52
N SER A 204 -5.00 21.02 -19.65
CA SER A 204 -5.41 21.89 -20.76
C SER A 204 -5.00 21.30 -22.11
N ALA A 205 -3.80 20.72 -22.20
CA ALA A 205 -3.33 20.05 -23.42
C ALA A 205 -4.15 18.79 -23.75
N PHE A 206 -4.53 18.01 -22.73
CA PHE A 206 -5.39 16.84 -22.91
C PHE A 206 -6.80 17.23 -23.41
N ASP A 207 -7.40 18.25 -22.81
CA ASP A 207 -8.74 18.74 -23.18
C ASP A 207 -8.78 19.30 -24.61
N LEU A 208 -7.68 19.88 -25.09
CA LEU A 208 -7.55 20.35 -26.49
C LEU A 208 -7.35 19.20 -27.50
N ALA A 209 -6.90 18.03 -27.04
CA ALA A 209 -6.61 16.87 -27.88
C ALA A 209 -7.74 15.83 -27.92
N SER A 210 -8.77 15.98 -27.07
CA SER A 210 -9.92 15.08 -26.94
C SER A 210 -11.20 15.63 -27.61
#